data_AF-A0A916NMU0-F1
#
_entry.id   AF-A0A916NMU0-F1
#
_cell.length_a   1.000
_cell.length_b   1.000
_cell.length_c   1.000
_cell.angle_alpha   90.00
_cell.angle_beta   90.00
_cell.angle_gamma   90.00
#
_symmetry.space_group_name_H-M   'P 1'
#
loop_
_entity.id
_entity.type
_entity.pdbx_description
1 polymer ?
#
loop_
_entity_poly.entity_id
_entity_poly.type
_entity_poly.pdbx_seq_one_letter_code
_entity_poly.pdbx_strand_id
1 'polypeptide(L)'
;MQKFSELQYISPDYEQQRAALLKSKEDMAAASSYETFRDLWISRKNADQYLYMLTDLAYIRYLTDTSDTFYKSAVHTDGMEEPQIKLLRKECDDVLLDSPYIKEITAEFGEKIIQDLRIKRSLTGEKAIPMQLEENRLSLEYMKLVSSGKTIEAVSDELDDLYTAMIGVRTKLAASLGFDSYIEMAYRIQGRIDYGKQDITSFRSQVLNVITPVCAAFEKDSPYDGSVATDAVGNIVHNVRNIFHEISQESGNFIDFIYDHELLDVEPRPHKRPFYCCCMLSHYKAPFIISDLKGKGNDAFMFIHELGHGFAFYTAARRHTLFEYHRSTVSINEVHSKTMEFLVYPYLELIVGKHKDMFRRNHLYEALRYLPYRCAIDEFEHSVYEDTTLTKSQRHELWRAIEQKFLPWRTGGNQESVKGRTSRTSWHSQPHLFNAPFSYIDYNLALMSAFEFYGRSKINYQETWNDYLAFCSKGGSANYLNLLASGKLVSPFSAGAVADICAPILNEL
;
A
#
# COMPACT_ATOMS: atom_id res chain seq x y z
N MET A 1 23.15 -6.87 -12.01
CA MET A 1 22.33 -8.09 -11.90
C MET A 1 22.16 -8.66 -13.31
N GLN A 2 21.78 -9.92 -13.48
CA GLN A 2 21.42 -10.46 -14.80
C GLN A 2 20.08 -9.87 -15.27
N LYS A 3 19.70 -10.08 -16.54
CA LYS A 3 18.35 -9.70 -16.98
C LYS A 3 17.30 -10.57 -16.28
N PHE A 4 16.09 -10.04 -16.08
CA PHE A 4 15.01 -10.77 -15.41
C PHE A 4 14.70 -12.13 -16.07
N SER A 5 14.71 -12.16 -17.41
CA SER A 5 14.49 -13.37 -18.20
C SER A 5 15.56 -14.45 -17.97
N GLU A 6 16.76 -14.06 -17.52
CA GLU A 6 17.90 -14.94 -17.27
C GLU A 6 17.97 -15.44 -15.82
N LEU A 7 17.21 -14.83 -14.90
CA LEU A 7 17.22 -15.22 -13.50
C LEU A 7 16.72 -16.65 -13.35
N GLN A 8 17.50 -17.51 -12.70
CA GLN A 8 17.06 -18.87 -12.41
C GLN A 8 16.21 -18.88 -11.14
N TYR A 9 14.99 -19.42 -11.25
CA TYR A 9 14.20 -19.73 -10.07
C TYR A 9 14.60 -21.11 -9.56
N ILE A 10 14.96 -21.17 -8.28
CA ILE A 10 15.25 -22.40 -7.58
C ILE A 10 14.19 -22.53 -6.49
N SER A 11 13.42 -23.62 -6.53
CA SER A 11 12.42 -23.89 -5.50
C SER A 11 13.09 -23.94 -4.12
N PRO A 12 12.59 -23.17 -3.13
CA PRO A 12 13.12 -23.25 -1.77
C PRO A 12 12.96 -24.65 -1.18
N ASP A 13 14.03 -25.17 -0.56
CA ASP A 13 13.95 -26.33 0.32
C ASP A 13 13.48 -25.87 1.70
N TYR A 14 12.17 -25.93 1.95
CA TYR A 14 11.58 -25.42 3.19
C TYR A 14 11.99 -26.21 4.43
N GLU A 15 12.36 -27.49 4.31
CA GLU A 15 12.94 -28.24 5.43
C GLU A 15 14.31 -27.68 5.80
N GLN A 16 15.14 -27.41 4.78
CA GLN A 16 16.42 -26.75 5.00
C GLN A 16 16.26 -25.34 5.55
N GLN A 17 15.26 -24.56 5.09
CA GLN A 17 14.97 -23.22 5.63
C GLN A 17 14.57 -23.28 7.11
N ARG A 18 13.68 -24.21 7.50
CA ARG A 18 13.32 -24.43 8.90
C ARG A 18 14.54 -24.79 9.75
N ALA A 19 15.35 -25.73 9.29
CA ALA A 19 16.56 -26.15 9.99
C ALA A 19 17.56 -24.98 10.14
N ALA A 20 17.71 -24.15 9.11
CA ALA A 20 18.58 -22.98 9.15
C ALA A 20 18.09 -21.91 10.14
N LEU A 21 16.78 -21.68 10.25
CA LEU A 21 16.20 -20.77 11.24
C LEU A 21 16.37 -21.28 12.67
N LEU A 22 16.11 -22.57 12.92
CA LEU A 22 16.34 -23.19 14.22
C LEU A 22 17.81 -23.07 14.65
N LYS A 23 18.73 -23.37 13.73
CA LYS A 23 20.17 -23.20 13.99
C LYS A 23 20.53 -21.73 14.25
N SER A 24 20.01 -20.79 13.47
CA SER A 24 20.27 -19.36 13.67
C SER A 24 19.79 -18.89 15.04
N LYS A 25 18.63 -19.37 15.51
CA LYS A 25 18.12 -19.11 16.86
C LYS A 25 19.08 -19.61 17.94
N GLU A 26 19.56 -20.84 17.82
CA GLU A 26 20.53 -21.44 18.76
C GLU A 26 21.86 -20.69 18.77
N ASP A 27 22.44 -20.44 17.59
CA ASP A 27 23.72 -19.75 17.44
C ASP A 27 23.65 -18.32 17.99
N MET A 28 22.57 -17.59 17.71
CA MET A 28 22.34 -16.25 18.25
C MET A 28 22.20 -16.27 19.79
N ALA A 29 21.48 -17.24 20.34
CA ALA A 29 21.32 -17.36 21.80
C ALA A 29 22.63 -17.73 22.51
N ALA A 30 23.53 -18.44 21.82
CA ALA A 30 24.84 -18.83 22.32
C ALA A 30 25.94 -17.75 22.14
N ALA A 31 25.64 -16.64 21.46
CA ALA A 31 26.62 -15.61 21.13
C ALA A 31 27.22 -14.93 22.38
N SER A 32 28.55 -15.00 22.50
CA SER A 32 29.29 -14.50 23.67
C SER A 32 29.74 -13.04 23.55
N SER A 33 29.50 -12.39 22.41
CA SER A 33 29.74 -10.95 22.21
C SER A 33 28.68 -10.32 21.32
N TYR A 34 28.60 -8.99 21.37
CA TYR A 34 27.73 -8.21 20.51
C TYR A 34 28.05 -8.42 19.02
N GLU A 35 29.33 -8.40 18.65
CA GLU A 35 29.77 -8.53 17.26
C GLU A 35 29.34 -9.88 16.67
N THR A 36 29.54 -10.96 17.44
CA THR A 36 29.12 -12.30 17.05
C THR A 36 27.60 -12.37 16.89
N PHE A 37 26.85 -11.82 17.84
CA PHE A 37 25.39 -11.77 17.77
C PHE A 37 24.91 -10.99 16.54
N ARG A 38 25.46 -9.79 16.33
CA ARG A 38 25.12 -8.91 15.21
C ARG A 38 25.34 -9.60 13.87
N ASP A 39 26.51 -10.24 13.69
CA ASP A 39 26.86 -10.87 12.42
C ASP A 39 25.95 -12.07 12.12
N LEU A 40 25.62 -12.88 13.13
CA LEU A 40 24.63 -13.95 13.01
C LEU A 40 23.23 -13.43 12.66
N TRP A 41 22.79 -12.36 13.34
CA TRP A 41 21.49 -11.74 13.09
C TRP A 41 21.39 -11.15 11.68
N ILE A 42 22.42 -10.44 11.20
CA ILE A 42 22.49 -9.91 9.84
C ILE A 42 22.53 -11.05 8.81
N SER A 43 23.31 -12.11 9.06
CA SER A 43 23.36 -13.27 8.17
C SER A 43 21.98 -13.90 8.01
N ARG A 44 21.22 -14.06 9.10
CA ARG A 44 19.84 -14.57 9.05
C ARG A 44 18.92 -13.65 8.26
N LYS A 45 19.00 -12.33 8.46
CA LYS A 45 18.20 -11.37 7.68
C LYS A 45 18.51 -11.40 6.18
N ASN A 46 19.77 -11.59 5.80
CA ASN A 46 20.16 -11.73 4.40
C ASN A 46 19.60 -13.02 3.79
N ALA A 47 19.53 -14.11 4.57
CA ALA A 47 18.87 -15.35 4.14
C ALA A 47 17.36 -15.15 3.95
N ASP A 48 16.69 -14.45 4.88
CA ASP A 48 15.27 -14.09 4.76
C ASP A 48 15.02 -13.24 3.49
N GLN A 49 15.86 -12.24 3.24
CA GLN A 49 15.78 -11.40 2.04
C GLN A 49 15.95 -12.22 0.74
N TYR A 50 16.86 -13.20 0.74
CA TYR A 50 17.03 -14.09 -0.41
C TYR A 50 15.81 -14.98 -0.65
N LEU A 51 15.22 -15.54 0.40
CA LEU A 51 13.99 -16.33 0.31
C LEU A 51 12.83 -15.46 -0.23
N TYR A 52 12.64 -14.24 0.29
CA TYR A 52 11.64 -13.32 -0.25
C TYR A 52 11.86 -13.00 -1.73
N MET A 53 13.11 -12.85 -2.18
CA MET A 53 13.39 -12.63 -3.60
C MET A 53 12.97 -13.84 -4.46
N LEU A 54 13.18 -15.07 -3.99
CA LEU A 54 12.76 -16.28 -4.72
C LEU A 54 11.23 -16.37 -4.83
N THR A 55 10.51 -16.08 -3.75
CA THR A 55 9.04 -16.12 -3.73
C THR A 55 8.45 -15.01 -4.60
N ASP A 56 9.02 -13.79 -4.53
CA ASP A 56 8.65 -12.69 -5.43
C ASP A 56 8.95 -13.02 -6.90
N LEU A 57 10.06 -13.69 -7.21
CA LEU A 57 10.37 -14.13 -8.58
C LEU A 57 9.31 -15.11 -9.11
N ALA A 58 8.92 -16.10 -8.31
CA ALA A 58 7.86 -17.03 -8.69
C ALA A 58 6.51 -16.31 -8.84
N TYR A 59 6.21 -15.38 -7.93
CA TYR A 59 4.97 -14.61 -7.95
C TYR A 59 4.87 -13.71 -9.18
N ILE A 60 5.93 -12.96 -9.50
CA ILE A 60 6.00 -12.14 -10.72
C ILE A 60 5.72 -13.03 -11.93
N ARG A 61 6.43 -14.16 -12.08
CA ARG A 61 6.23 -15.06 -13.23
C ARG A 61 4.79 -15.58 -13.33
N TYR A 62 4.19 -15.95 -12.20
CA TYR A 62 2.77 -16.32 -12.14
C TYR A 62 1.83 -15.18 -12.52
N LEU A 63 2.09 -13.94 -12.08
CA LEU A 63 1.26 -12.78 -12.44
C LEU A 63 1.35 -12.46 -13.93
N THR A 64 2.53 -12.65 -14.52
CA THR A 64 2.80 -12.40 -15.94
C THR A 64 2.21 -13.50 -16.84
N ASP A 65 2.00 -14.71 -16.33
CA ASP A 65 1.24 -15.78 -16.99
C ASP A 65 0.57 -16.70 -15.97
N THR A 66 -0.73 -16.48 -15.72
CA THR A 66 -1.52 -17.26 -14.76
C THR A 66 -1.89 -18.66 -15.25
N SER A 67 -1.59 -18.98 -16.52
CA SER A 67 -1.75 -20.33 -17.08
C SER A 67 -0.56 -21.24 -16.79
N ASP A 68 0.59 -20.66 -16.39
CA ASP A 68 1.77 -21.43 -15.99
C ASP A 68 1.49 -22.21 -14.70
N THR A 69 1.37 -23.53 -14.85
CA THR A 69 1.06 -24.43 -13.73
C THR A 69 2.23 -24.61 -12.77
N PHE A 70 3.46 -24.44 -13.23
CA PHE A 70 4.65 -24.53 -12.37
C PHE A 70 4.69 -23.36 -11.40
N TYR A 71 4.62 -22.11 -11.88
CA TYR A 71 4.65 -20.96 -10.99
C TYR A 71 3.38 -20.82 -10.15
N LYS A 72 2.22 -21.23 -10.68
CA LYS A 72 1.00 -21.35 -9.87
C LYS A 72 1.20 -22.33 -8.69
N SER A 73 1.82 -23.48 -8.94
CA SER A 73 2.13 -24.46 -7.89
C SER A 73 3.16 -23.92 -6.90
N ALA A 74 4.21 -23.25 -7.38
CA ALA A 74 5.24 -22.66 -6.53
C ALA A 74 4.66 -21.61 -5.57
N VAL A 75 3.81 -20.70 -6.07
CA VAL A 75 3.11 -19.70 -5.25
C VAL A 75 2.16 -20.37 -4.25
N HIS A 76 1.47 -21.45 -4.65
CA HIS A 76 0.62 -22.20 -3.74
C HIS A 76 1.41 -22.87 -2.61
N THR A 77 2.53 -23.53 -2.94
CA THR A 77 3.41 -24.16 -1.96
C THR A 77 3.98 -23.12 -0.98
N ASP A 78 4.50 -22.00 -1.47
CA ASP A 78 4.96 -20.89 -0.63
C ASP A 78 3.87 -20.41 0.36
N GLY A 79 2.65 -20.20 -0.14
CA GLY A 79 1.52 -19.81 0.71
C GLY A 79 1.16 -20.82 1.81
N MET A 80 1.48 -22.11 1.64
CA MET A 80 1.28 -23.14 2.67
C MET A 80 2.45 -23.21 3.67
N GLU A 81 3.67 -22.91 3.24
CA GLU A 81 4.89 -23.01 4.04
C GLU A 81 5.19 -21.74 4.86
N GLU A 82 4.90 -20.56 4.31
CA GLU A 82 5.20 -19.25 4.92
C GLU A 82 4.67 -19.09 6.36
N PRO A 83 3.47 -19.59 6.75
CA PRO A 83 3.01 -19.48 8.15
C PRO A 83 3.96 -20.13 9.17
N GLN A 84 4.55 -21.28 8.84
CA GLN A 84 5.49 -21.98 9.73
C GLN A 84 6.85 -21.28 9.75
N ILE A 85 7.33 -20.85 8.57
CA ILE A 85 8.57 -20.07 8.44
C ILE A 85 8.47 -18.76 9.25
N LYS A 86 7.33 -18.06 9.16
CA LYS A 86 7.04 -16.83 9.90
C LYS A 86 7.12 -17.03 11.41
N LEU A 87 6.63 -18.17 11.92
CA LEU A 87 6.72 -18.49 13.35
C LEU A 87 8.19 -18.64 13.81
N LEU A 88 9.00 -19.39 13.05
CA LEU A 88 10.42 -19.56 13.36
C LEU A 88 11.21 -18.25 13.23
N ARG A 89 10.89 -17.40 12.24
CA ARG A 89 11.46 -16.05 12.13
C ARG A 89 11.16 -15.20 13.36
N LYS A 90 9.91 -15.25 13.85
CA LYS A 90 9.52 -14.58 15.10
C LYS A 90 10.31 -15.11 16.30
N GLU A 91 10.51 -16.42 16.41
CA GLU A 91 11.34 -16.98 17.49
C GLU A 91 12.79 -16.47 17.44
N CYS A 92 13.36 -16.29 16.24
CA CYS A 92 14.68 -15.67 16.09
C CYS A 92 14.65 -14.18 16.44
N ASP A 93 13.58 -13.46 16.08
CA ASP A 93 13.39 -12.06 16.47
C ASP A 93 13.25 -11.92 17.99
N ASP A 94 12.64 -12.91 18.65
CA ASP A 94 12.48 -12.93 20.10
C ASP A 94 13.83 -13.07 20.82
N VAL A 95 14.75 -13.88 20.28
CA VAL A 95 16.12 -13.98 20.81
C VAL A 95 16.78 -12.61 20.86
N LEU A 96 16.63 -11.77 19.83
CA LEU A 96 17.13 -10.39 19.86
C LEU A 96 16.40 -9.55 20.92
N LEU A 97 15.08 -9.57 20.92
CA LEU A 97 14.27 -8.74 21.82
C LEU A 97 14.53 -9.02 23.30
N ASP A 98 14.92 -10.26 23.64
CA ASP A 98 15.22 -10.68 25.01
C ASP A 98 16.75 -10.73 25.29
N SER A 99 17.59 -10.40 24.30
CA SER A 99 19.05 -10.40 24.45
C SER A 99 19.57 -9.20 25.25
N PRO A 100 20.77 -9.31 25.88
CA PRO A 100 21.46 -8.16 26.46
C PRO A 100 21.91 -7.14 25.41
N TYR A 101 21.99 -7.54 24.14
CA TYR A 101 22.54 -6.75 23.02
C TYR A 101 21.51 -5.83 22.33
N ILE A 102 20.27 -5.80 22.82
CA ILE A 102 19.19 -5.01 22.20
C ILE A 102 19.56 -3.52 22.12
N LYS A 103 20.28 -2.97 23.10
CA LYS A 103 20.67 -1.55 23.13
C LYS A 103 21.70 -1.24 22.05
N GLU A 104 22.66 -2.13 21.85
CA GLU A 104 23.69 -2.02 20.84
C GLU A 104 23.09 -2.16 19.43
N ILE A 105 22.16 -3.10 19.22
CA ILE A 105 21.39 -3.18 17.97
C ILE A 105 20.56 -1.92 17.72
N THR A 106 19.87 -1.39 18.74
CA THR A 106 19.14 -0.11 18.63
C THR A 106 20.09 1.04 18.25
N ALA A 107 21.29 1.10 18.84
CA ALA A 107 22.25 2.15 18.57
C ALA A 107 22.80 2.08 17.13
N GLU A 108 23.06 0.87 16.61
CA GLU A 108 23.60 0.68 15.27
C GLU A 108 22.52 0.81 14.17
N PHE A 109 21.33 0.26 14.38
CA PHE A 109 20.29 0.14 13.35
C PHE A 109 19.05 1.02 13.57
N GLY A 110 18.97 1.72 14.71
CA GLY A 110 17.85 2.58 15.08
C GLY A 110 16.72 1.84 15.82
N GLU A 111 15.87 2.60 16.52
CA GLU A 111 14.76 2.05 17.32
C GLU A 111 13.65 1.43 16.47
N LYS A 112 13.51 1.85 15.21
CA LYS A 112 12.42 1.42 14.32
C LYS A 112 12.38 -0.10 14.14
N ILE A 113 13.52 -0.74 13.89
CA ILE A 113 13.56 -2.21 13.75
C ILE A 113 13.09 -2.91 15.02
N ILE A 114 13.47 -2.41 16.20
CA ILE A 114 13.03 -3.00 17.47
C ILE A 114 11.53 -2.85 17.67
N GLN A 115 10.97 -1.70 17.31
CA GLN A 115 9.52 -1.47 17.35
C GLN A 115 8.77 -2.42 16.41
N ASP A 116 9.26 -2.63 15.18
CA ASP A 116 8.66 -3.56 14.23
C ASP A 116 8.70 -5.01 14.73
N LEU A 117 9.82 -5.42 15.33
CA LEU A 117 9.94 -6.75 15.91
C LEU A 117 8.97 -6.95 17.09
N ARG A 118 8.80 -5.93 17.95
CA ARG A 118 7.80 -5.96 19.05
C ARG A 118 6.38 -6.07 18.51
N ILE A 119 6.05 -5.36 17.43
CA ILE A 119 4.75 -5.48 16.77
C ILE A 119 4.55 -6.89 16.23
N LYS A 120 5.52 -7.43 15.49
CA LYS A 120 5.47 -8.81 14.96
C LYS A 120 5.27 -9.83 16.09
N ARG A 121 5.97 -9.65 17.21
CA ARG A 121 5.80 -10.47 18.43
C ARG A 121 4.35 -10.42 18.94
N SER A 122 3.73 -9.23 19.00
CA SER A 122 2.34 -9.07 19.47
C SER A 122 1.28 -9.62 18.51
N LEU A 123 1.57 -9.67 17.22
CA LEU A 123 0.63 -10.13 16.18
C LEU A 123 0.72 -11.64 15.89
N THR A 124 1.60 -12.36 16.58
CA THR A 124 1.89 -13.77 16.28
C THR A 124 1.79 -14.64 17.53
N GLY A 125 1.00 -15.70 17.46
CA GLY A 125 0.91 -16.71 18.52
C GLY A 125 0.15 -17.94 18.05
N GLU A 126 0.44 -19.10 18.63
CA GLU A 126 -0.17 -20.38 18.22
C GLU A 126 -1.70 -20.36 18.30
N LYS A 127 -2.25 -19.70 19.34
CA LYS A 127 -3.70 -19.57 19.53
C LYS A 127 -4.39 -18.77 18.42
N ALA A 128 -3.65 -17.91 17.71
CA ALA A 128 -4.18 -17.09 16.63
C ALA A 128 -4.31 -17.87 15.31
N ILE A 129 -3.56 -18.97 15.13
CA ILE A 129 -3.46 -19.70 13.85
C ILE A 129 -4.85 -20.13 13.34
N PRO A 130 -5.73 -20.79 14.13
CA PRO A 130 -7.03 -21.22 13.61
C PRO A 130 -7.94 -20.04 13.20
N MET A 131 -7.83 -18.90 13.90
CA MET A 131 -8.61 -17.70 13.56
C MET A 131 -8.08 -17.04 12.28
N GLN A 132 -6.76 -16.98 12.08
CA GLN A 132 -6.14 -16.45 10.86
C GLN A 132 -6.51 -17.31 9.64
N LEU A 133 -6.51 -18.64 9.77
CA LEU A 133 -6.95 -19.54 8.70
C LEU A 133 -8.42 -19.31 8.32
N GLU A 134 -9.28 -19.11 9.31
CA GLU A 134 -10.70 -18.83 9.07
C GLU A 134 -10.91 -17.43 8.45
N GLU A 135 -10.20 -16.40 8.90
CA GLU A 135 -10.22 -15.07 8.26
C GLU A 135 -9.77 -15.14 6.79
N ASN A 136 -8.71 -15.89 6.50
CA ASN A 136 -8.23 -16.11 5.13
C ASN A 136 -9.28 -16.85 4.27
N ARG A 137 -9.92 -17.89 4.82
CA ARG A 137 -11.00 -18.62 4.14
C ARG A 137 -12.16 -17.70 3.78
N LEU A 138 -12.61 -16.87 4.73
CA LEU A 138 -13.68 -15.89 4.51
C LEU A 138 -13.28 -14.83 3.48
N SER A 139 -12.01 -14.37 3.48
CA SER A 139 -11.50 -13.41 2.50
C SER A 139 -11.51 -14.00 1.07
N LEU A 140 -11.16 -15.28 0.92
CA LEU A 140 -11.28 -15.98 -0.37
C LEU A 140 -12.74 -16.16 -0.81
N GLU A 141 -13.65 -16.39 0.14
CA GLU A 141 -15.09 -16.49 -0.13
C GLU A 141 -15.66 -15.14 -0.60
N TYR A 142 -15.24 -14.02 0.02
CA TYR A 142 -15.56 -12.67 -0.46
C TYR A 142 -15.10 -12.48 -1.90
N MET A 143 -13.82 -12.78 -2.18
CA MET A 143 -13.25 -12.65 -3.52
C MET A 143 -14.03 -13.48 -4.56
N LYS A 144 -14.43 -14.71 -4.20
CA LYS A 144 -15.25 -15.58 -5.07
C LYS A 144 -16.63 -14.99 -5.34
N LEU A 145 -17.28 -14.39 -4.34
CA LEU A 145 -18.60 -13.77 -4.50
C LEU A 145 -18.52 -12.56 -5.44
N VAL A 146 -17.58 -11.64 -5.20
CA VAL A 146 -17.44 -10.44 -6.03
C VAL A 146 -16.90 -10.72 -7.43
N SER A 147 -16.22 -11.84 -7.64
CA SER A 147 -15.77 -12.29 -8.97
C SER A 147 -16.77 -13.21 -9.69
N SER A 148 -17.97 -13.44 -9.14
CA SER A 148 -18.94 -14.42 -9.68
C SER A 148 -19.66 -13.97 -10.96
N GLY A 149 -19.46 -12.72 -11.39
CA GLY A 149 -20.20 -12.09 -12.50
C GLY A 149 -21.60 -11.59 -12.13
N LYS A 150 -22.05 -11.82 -10.89
CA LYS A 150 -23.28 -11.24 -10.34
C LYS A 150 -23.06 -9.79 -9.90
N THR A 151 -24.13 -8.99 -9.86
CA THR A 151 -24.06 -7.64 -9.28
C THR A 151 -23.92 -7.71 -7.77
N ILE A 152 -23.34 -6.68 -7.15
CA ILE A 152 -23.16 -6.62 -5.68
C ILE A 152 -24.51 -6.67 -4.96
N GLU A 153 -25.56 -6.09 -5.53
CA GLU A 153 -26.92 -6.11 -4.97
C GLU A 153 -27.50 -7.53 -4.97
N ALA A 154 -27.15 -8.35 -5.96
CA ALA A 154 -27.65 -9.71 -6.08
C ALA A 154 -26.99 -10.70 -5.10
N VAL A 155 -25.88 -10.30 -4.46
CA VAL A 155 -25.15 -11.11 -3.47
C VAL A 155 -25.01 -10.39 -2.12
N SER A 156 -25.79 -9.32 -1.88
CA SER A 156 -25.59 -8.46 -0.71
C SER A 156 -25.87 -9.18 0.60
N ASP A 157 -26.88 -10.06 0.63
CA ASP A 157 -27.24 -10.80 1.84
C ASP A 157 -26.14 -11.78 2.25
N GLU A 158 -25.54 -12.48 1.27
CA GLU A 158 -24.38 -13.35 1.49
C GLU A 158 -23.14 -12.56 1.94
N LEU A 159 -22.90 -11.39 1.33
CA LEU A 159 -21.80 -10.51 1.73
C LEU A 159 -21.99 -9.97 3.16
N ASP A 160 -23.22 -9.71 3.59
CA ASP A 160 -23.55 -9.31 4.95
C ASP A 160 -23.33 -10.43 5.99
N ASP A 161 -23.70 -11.67 5.65
CA ASP A 161 -23.40 -12.84 6.49
C ASP A 161 -21.90 -13.04 6.62
N LEU A 162 -21.19 -12.96 5.50
CA LEU A 162 -19.75 -13.06 5.44
C LEU A 162 -19.06 -11.98 6.28
N TYR A 163 -19.50 -10.72 6.17
CA TYR A 163 -18.95 -9.62 6.98
C TYR A 163 -19.20 -9.84 8.48
N THR A 164 -20.36 -10.38 8.85
CA THR A 164 -20.66 -10.77 10.24
C THR A 164 -19.71 -11.85 10.75
N ALA A 165 -19.46 -12.88 9.95
CA ALA A 165 -18.50 -13.93 10.29
C ALA A 165 -17.08 -13.36 10.43
N MET A 166 -16.68 -12.45 9.54
CA MET A 166 -15.39 -11.75 9.59
C MET A 166 -15.22 -10.94 10.88
N ILE A 167 -16.22 -10.13 11.26
CA ILE A 167 -16.19 -9.38 12.53
C ILE A 167 -16.01 -10.36 13.71
N GLY A 168 -16.78 -11.46 13.71
CA GLY A 168 -16.70 -12.47 14.75
C GLY A 168 -15.32 -13.13 14.89
N VAL A 169 -14.69 -13.53 13.78
CA VAL A 169 -13.35 -14.15 13.83
C VAL A 169 -12.26 -13.14 14.20
N ARG A 170 -12.36 -11.89 13.71
CA ARG A 170 -11.43 -10.80 13.99
C ARG A 170 -11.43 -10.39 15.46
N THR A 171 -12.61 -10.28 16.08
CA THR A 171 -12.72 -10.00 17.51
C THR A 171 -12.12 -11.12 18.35
N LYS A 172 -12.35 -12.39 17.99
CA LYS A 172 -11.74 -13.55 18.67
C LYS A 172 -10.22 -13.57 18.49
N LEU A 173 -9.75 -13.26 17.29
CA LEU A 173 -8.33 -13.17 16.96
C LEU A 173 -7.63 -12.13 17.84
N ALA A 174 -8.16 -10.90 17.90
CA ALA A 174 -7.63 -9.83 18.74
C ALA A 174 -7.55 -10.25 20.22
N ALA A 175 -8.64 -10.80 20.77
CA ALA A 175 -8.67 -11.28 22.14
C ALA A 175 -7.67 -12.42 22.39
N SER A 176 -7.49 -13.34 21.43
CA SER A 176 -6.54 -14.47 21.56
C SER A 176 -5.08 -14.02 21.66
N LEU A 177 -4.76 -12.85 21.10
CA LEU A 177 -3.45 -12.22 21.12
C LEU A 177 -3.30 -11.17 22.23
N GLY A 178 -4.33 -10.98 23.05
CA GLY A 178 -4.30 -10.05 24.20
C GLY A 178 -4.56 -8.59 23.86
N PHE A 179 -5.14 -8.28 22.70
CA PHE A 179 -5.58 -6.92 22.37
C PHE A 179 -6.95 -6.63 22.99
N ASP A 180 -7.17 -5.38 23.44
CA ASP A 180 -8.44 -4.94 24.02
C ASP A 180 -9.56 -4.86 22.98
N SER A 181 -9.20 -4.63 21.71
CA SER A 181 -10.13 -4.55 20.60
C SER A 181 -9.46 -4.92 19.28
N TYR A 182 -10.26 -5.28 18.28
CA TYR A 182 -9.74 -5.48 16.93
C TYR A 182 -9.18 -4.18 16.32
N ILE A 183 -9.69 -3.00 16.73
CA ILE A 183 -9.18 -1.70 16.28
C ILE A 183 -7.70 -1.56 16.65
N GLU A 184 -7.34 -1.87 17.90
CA GLU A 184 -5.95 -1.79 18.36
C GLU A 184 -5.06 -2.77 17.56
N MET A 185 -5.50 -4.02 17.43
CA MET A 185 -4.78 -5.02 16.64
C MET A 185 -4.58 -4.54 15.19
N ALA A 186 -5.64 -4.05 14.54
CA ALA A 186 -5.59 -3.59 13.16
C ALA A 186 -4.62 -2.40 12.99
N TYR A 187 -4.56 -1.50 13.96
CA TYR A 187 -3.59 -0.40 13.93
C TYR A 187 -2.15 -0.91 13.98
N ARG A 188 -1.87 -1.96 14.79
CA ARG A 188 -0.54 -2.61 14.79
C ARG A 188 -0.26 -3.34 13.48
N ILE A 189 -1.26 -3.98 12.86
CA ILE A 189 -1.12 -4.58 11.52
C ILE A 189 -0.71 -3.52 10.49
N GLN A 190 -1.30 -2.33 10.54
CA GLN A 190 -0.93 -1.21 9.66
C GLN A 190 0.39 -0.51 10.07
N GLY A 191 1.08 -0.98 11.11
CA GLY A 191 2.34 -0.40 11.58
C GLY A 191 2.19 0.96 12.27
N ARG A 192 1.01 1.26 12.84
CA ARG A 192 0.72 2.53 13.52
C ARG A 192 1.27 2.53 14.95
N ILE A 193 2.27 3.38 15.18
CA ILE A 193 2.98 3.48 16.47
C ILE A 193 2.90 4.89 17.04
N ASP A 194 2.94 5.90 16.17
CA ASP A 194 3.09 7.31 16.51
C ASP A 194 1.83 8.15 16.23
N TYR A 195 0.72 7.52 15.82
CA TYR A 195 -0.60 8.13 15.74
C TYR A 195 -1.71 7.11 16.06
N GLY A 196 -2.86 7.60 16.48
CA GLY A 196 -3.96 6.76 16.97
C GLY A 196 -5.35 7.26 16.57
N LYS A 197 -6.36 6.70 17.24
CA LYS A 197 -7.79 6.92 16.92
C LYS A 197 -8.18 8.39 16.99
N GLN A 198 -7.63 9.14 17.94
CA GLN A 198 -7.91 10.57 18.09
C GLN A 198 -7.36 11.39 16.91
N ASP A 199 -6.14 11.08 16.46
CA ASP A 199 -5.53 11.72 15.30
C ASP A 199 -6.34 11.49 14.02
N ILE A 200 -6.75 10.23 13.79
CA ILE A 200 -7.58 9.88 12.63
C ILE A 200 -8.96 10.55 12.72
N THR A 201 -9.56 10.61 13.91
CA THR A 201 -10.85 11.30 14.12
C THR A 201 -10.74 12.81 13.86
N SER A 202 -9.64 13.44 14.30
CA SER A 202 -9.32 14.84 13.97
C SER A 202 -9.20 15.02 12.46
N PHE A 203 -8.44 14.17 11.78
CA PHE A 203 -8.28 14.20 10.33
C PHE A 203 -9.61 14.06 9.58
N ARG A 204 -10.45 13.07 9.93
CA ARG A 204 -11.79 12.91 9.33
C ARG A 204 -12.64 14.16 9.49
N SER A 205 -12.57 14.80 10.66
CA SER A 205 -13.32 16.03 10.95
C SER A 205 -12.83 17.20 10.09
N GLN A 206 -11.52 17.33 9.88
CA GLN A 206 -10.96 18.34 8.98
C GLN A 206 -11.40 18.11 7.52
N VAL A 207 -11.31 16.87 7.03
CA VAL A 207 -11.77 16.51 5.67
C VAL A 207 -13.26 16.81 5.49
N LEU A 208 -14.10 16.47 6.46
CA LEU A 208 -15.52 16.76 6.44
C LEU A 208 -15.81 18.26 6.33
N ASN A 209 -15.06 19.09 7.06
CA ASN A 209 -15.33 20.53 7.12
C ASN A 209 -14.76 21.28 5.93
N VAL A 210 -13.64 20.83 5.38
CA VAL A 210 -12.89 21.54 4.33
C VAL A 210 -13.18 20.98 2.94
N ILE A 211 -13.16 19.66 2.79
CA ILE A 211 -13.13 19.00 1.46
C ILE A 211 -14.52 18.57 1.01
N THR A 212 -15.34 18.03 1.91
CA THR A 212 -16.71 17.58 1.57
C THR A 212 -17.56 18.70 0.93
N PRO A 213 -17.59 19.95 1.43
CA PRO A 213 -18.39 21.01 0.81
C PRO A 213 -17.91 21.38 -0.61
N VAL A 214 -16.58 21.38 -0.82
CA VAL A 214 -15.99 21.68 -2.15
C VAL A 214 -16.33 20.58 -3.14
N CYS A 215 -16.21 19.31 -2.75
CA CYS A 215 -16.59 18.19 -3.61
C CYS A 215 -18.08 18.21 -3.97
N ALA A 216 -18.95 18.58 -3.00
CA ALA A 216 -20.38 18.70 -3.23
C ALA A 216 -20.74 19.81 -4.24
N ALA A 217 -20.04 20.96 -4.17
CA ALA A 217 -20.20 22.04 -5.15
C ALA A 217 -19.71 21.59 -6.53
N PHE A 218 -18.55 20.96 -6.61
CA PHE A 218 -17.97 20.52 -7.89
C PHE A 218 -18.84 19.48 -8.61
N GLU A 219 -19.39 18.48 -7.90
CA GLU A 219 -20.29 17.46 -8.49
C GLU A 219 -21.58 18.06 -9.05
N LYS A 220 -22.01 19.22 -8.55
CA LYS A 220 -23.20 19.93 -9.05
C LYS A 220 -22.89 20.75 -10.30
N ASP A 221 -21.76 21.45 -10.30
CA ASP A 221 -21.52 22.56 -11.23
C ASP A 221 -20.59 22.18 -12.40
N SER A 222 -19.87 21.05 -12.33
CA SER A 222 -18.85 20.67 -13.31
C SER A 222 -19.03 19.24 -13.83
N PRO A 223 -19.48 19.02 -15.08
CA PRO A 223 -19.57 17.68 -15.63
C PRO A 223 -18.17 17.07 -15.79
N TYR A 224 -17.98 15.89 -15.20
CA TYR A 224 -16.78 15.08 -15.36
C TYR A 224 -16.67 14.58 -16.81
N ASP A 225 -15.64 15.00 -17.53
CA ASP A 225 -15.34 14.48 -18.87
C ASP A 225 -14.33 13.32 -18.77
N GLY A 226 -14.81 12.09 -18.95
CA GLY A 226 -13.96 10.89 -18.91
C GLY A 226 -13.17 10.63 -20.18
N SER A 227 -13.18 11.54 -21.16
CA SER A 227 -12.35 11.40 -22.35
C SER A 227 -10.88 11.50 -21.97
N VAL A 228 -10.13 10.50 -22.44
CA VAL A 228 -8.69 10.41 -22.21
C VAL A 228 -8.01 10.23 -23.55
N ALA A 229 -6.84 10.85 -23.71
CA ALA A 229 -6.02 10.62 -24.88
C ALA A 229 -5.70 9.12 -25.00
N THR A 230 -5.68 8.64 -26.24
CA THR A 230 -5.25 7.29 -26.56
C THR A 230 -3.96 7.35 -27.39
N ASP A 231 -2.98 6.54 -27.03
CA ASP A 231 -1.73 6.39 -27.76
C ASP A 231 -1.30 4.90 -27.77
N ALA A 232 -0.34 4.56 -28.63
CA ALA A 232 0.27 3.22 -28.61
C ALA A 232 1.02 3.00 -27.29
N VAL A 233 0.95 1.79 -26.74
CA VAL A 233 1.63 1.45 -25.47
C VAL A 233 3.13 1.75 -25.55
N GLY A 234 3.77 1.42 -26.67
CA GLY A 234 5.19 1.73 -26.90
C GLY A 234 5.52 3.23 -26.82
N ASN A 235 4.62 4.11 -27.27
CA ASN A 235 4.80 5.55 -27.16
C ASN A 235 4.66 6.03 -25.71
N ILE A 236 3.68 5.51 -24.97
CA ILE A 236 3.52 5.82 -23.53
C ILE A 236 4.79 5.43 -22.77
N VAL A 237 5.27 4.21 -22.98
CA VAL A 237 6.46 3.66 -22.34
C VAL A 237 7.71 4.48 -22.68
N HIS A 238 7.87 4.87 -23.94
CA HIS A 238 8.95 5.74 -24.40
C HIS A 238 8.89 7.14 -23.77
N ASN A 239 7.72 7.78 -23.78
CA ASN A 239 7.55 9.12 -23.22
C ASN A 239 7.79 9.14 -21.71
N VAL A 240 7.29 8.14 -20.98
CA VAL A 240 7.56 8.00 -19.54
C VAL A 240 9.05 7.81 -19.27
N ARG A 241 9.76 7.02 -20.09
CA ARG A 241 11.22 6.89 -19.96
C ARG A 241 11.93 8.23 -20.12
N ASN A 242 11.60 8.99 -21.16
CA ASN A 242 12.18 10.31 -21.39
C ASN A 242 11.88 11.27 -20.23
N ILE A 243 10.66 11.26 -19.69
CA ILE A 243 10.28 12.07 -18.52
C ILE A 243 11.20 11.76 -17.33
N PHE A 244 11.47 10.49 -17.04
CA PHE A 244 12.36 10.12 -15.94
C PHE A 244 13.80 10.59 -16.15
N HIS A 245 14.30 10.67 -17.40
CA HIS A 245 15.60 11.27 -17.70
C HIS A 245 15.61 12.79 -17.52
N GLU A 246 14.52 13.48 -17.88
CA GLU A 246 14.42 14.94 -17.75
C GLU A 246 14.25 15.40 -16.29
N ILE A 247 13.62 14.59 -15.44
CA ILE A 247 13.39 14.95 -14.02
C ILE A 247 14.72 15.12 -13.26
N SER A 248 15.62 14.14 -13.36
CA SER A 248 16.91 14.14 -12.66
C SER A 248 17.83 13.01 -13.13
N GLN A 249 19.11 13.10 -12.77
CA GLN A 249 20.07 12.02 -13.00
C GLN A 249 19.68 10.73 -12.25
N GLU A 250 19.16 10.84 -11.03
CA GLU A 250 18.78 9.69 -10.20
C GLU A 250 17.59 8.94 -10.77
N SER A 251 16.55 9.66 -11.21
CA SER A 251 15.39 9.05 -11.89
C SER A 251 15.77 8.46 -13.24
N GLY A 252 16.69 9.10 -13.96
CA GLY A 252 17.28 8.59 -15.19
C GLY A 252 18.03 7.26 -14.99
N ASN A 253 18.93 7.22 -14.01
CA ASN A 253 19.67 6.01 -13.66
C ASN A 253 18.73 4.87 -13.20
N PHE A 254 17.67 5.21 -12.46
CA PHE A 254 16.65 4.25 -12.07
C PHE A 254 15.92 3.68 -13.28
N ILE A 255 15.44 4.52 -14.19
CA ILE A 255 14.68 4.03 -15.34
C ILE A 255 15.58 3.22 -16.28
N ASP A 256 16.83 3.62 -16.51
CA ASP A 256 17.76 2.81 -17.30
C ASP A 256 18.02 1.45 -16.64
N PHE A 257 18.18 1.40 -15.32
CA PHE A 257 18.30 0.13 -14.60
C PHE A 257 17.10 -0.79 -14.79
N ILE A 258 15.87 -0.25 -14.83
CA ILE A 258 14.66 -1.05 -15.12
C ILE A 258 14.75 -1.69 -16.51
N TYR A 259 15.16 -0.94 -17.53
CA TYR A 259 15.21 -1.42 -18.91
C TYR A 259 16.40 -2.35 -19.16
N ASP A 260 17.59 -2.01 -18.68
CA ASP A 260 18.82 -2.79 -18.87
C ASP A 260 18.71 -4.19 -18.25
N HIS A 261 17.88 -4.34 -17.22
CA HIS A 261 17.63 -5.62 -16.53
C HIS A 261 16.24 -6.23 -16.82
N GLU A 262 15.48 -5.71 -17.78
CA GLU A 262 14.18 -6.26 -18.19
C GLU A 262 13.16 -6.37 -17.02
N LEU A 263 13.15 -5.37 -16.13
CA LEU A 263 12.36 -5.37 -14.90
C LEU A 263 10.95 -4.77 -15.08
N LEU A 264 10.34 -5.04 -16.23
CA LEU A 264 9.10 -4.40 -16.66
C LEU A 264 8.24 -5.34 -17.53
N ASP A 265 6.95 -5.41 -17.22
CA ASP A 265 5.93 -6.10 -18.02
C ASP A 265 4.63 -5.28 -18.09
N VAL A 266 4.42 -4.55 -19.19
CA VAL A 266 3.41 -3.48 -19.27
C VAL A 266 2.20 -3.77 -20.16
N GLU A 267 2.31 -4.66 -21.13
CA GLU A 267 1.24 -4.88 -22.12
C GLU A 267 0.18 -5.90 -21.63
N PRO A 268 -1.11 -5.70 -21.95
CA PRO A 268 -2.15 -6.69 -21.71
C PRO A 268 -1.95 -7.89 -22.65
N ARG A 269 -2.16 -9.11 -22.14
CA ARG A 269 -2.20 -10.33 -22.96
C ARG A 269 -3.05 -11.41 -22.30
N PRO A 270 -3.52 -12.42 -23.05
CA PRO A 270 -4.19 -13.58 -22.47
C PRO A 270 -3.38 -14.17 -21.32
N HIS A 271 -4.08 -14.58 -20.26
CA HIS A 271 -3.51 -15.18 -19.05
C HIS A 271 -2.61 -14.28 -18.18
N LYS A 272 -2.22 -13.08 -18.61
CA LYS A 272 -1.64 -12.08 -17.69
C LYS A 272 -2.72 -11.55 -16.76
N ARG A 273 -2.39 -11.34 -15.48
CA ARG A 273 -3.31 -10.71 -14.54
C ARG A 273 -3.50 -9.21 -14.90
N PRO A 274 -4.73 -8.71 -15.09
CA PRO A 274 -4.98 -7.30 -15.43
C PRO A 274 -4.89 -6.44 -14.16
N PHE A 275 -3.67 -6.12 -13.73
CA PHE A 275 -3.39 -5.37 -12.50
C PHE A 275 -2.11 -4.54 -12.66
N TYR A 276 -1.95 -3.53 -11.79
CA TYR A 276 -0.78 -2.67 -11.69
C TYR A 276 -0.09 -2.94 -10.36
N CYS A 277 1.20 -3.24 -10.38
CA CYS A 277 1.97 -3.40 -9.15
C CYS A 277 3.47 -3.20 -9.34
N CYS A 278 4.11 -2.81 -8.24
CA CYS A 278 5.55 -2.88 -8.06
C CYS A 278 5.92 -4.03 -7.12
N CYS A 279 6.55 -5.07 -7.67
CA CYS A 279 7.15 -6.18 -6.93
C CYS A 279 8.63 -5.89 -6.63
N MET A 280 9.22 -6.60 -5.67
CA MET A 280 10.60 -6.31 -5.22
C MET A 280 11.47 -7.56 -5.25
N LEU A 281 12.46 -7.60 -6.14
CA LEU A 281 13.53 -8.59 -6.09
C LEU A 281 14.56 -8.14 -5.05
N SER A 282 14.17 -8.27 -3.78
CA SER A 282 14.79 -7.60 -2.63
C SER A 282 16.30 -7.85 -2.51
N HIS A 283 16.75 -9.09 -2.71
CA HIS A 283 18.17 -9.46 -2.69
C HIS A 283 19.00 -8.71 -3.74
N TYR A 284 18.42 -8.47 -4.93
CA TYR A 284 19.07 -7.72 -6.00
C TYR A 284 18.87 -6.20 -5.88
N LYS A 285 18.09 -5.75 -4.89
CA LYS A 285 17.70 -4.33 -4.72
C LYS A 285 17.06 -3.78 -6.00
N ALA A 286 16.28 -4.62 -6.67
CA ALA A 286 15.67 -4.37 -7.96
C ALA A 286 14.14 -4.43 -7.87
N PRO A 287 13.43 -3.31 -8.13
CA PRO A 287 11.99 -3.33 -8.29
C PRO A 287 11.61 -3.92 -9.65
N PHE A 288 10.42 -4.50 -9.76
CA PHE A 288 9.84 -5.01 -10.99
C PHE A 288 8.44 -4.43 -11.19
N ILE A 289 8.18 -3.85 -12.36
CA ILE A 289 6.91 -3.16 -12.64
C ILE A 289 6.01 -4.02 -13.52
N ILE A 290 4.80 -4.32 -13.03
CA ILE A 290 3.72 -4.94 -13.81
C ILE A 290 2.66 -3.89 -14.07
N SER A 291 2.19 -3.81 -15.31
CA SER A 291 1.08 -2.93 -15.70
C SER A 291 0.17 -3.61 -16.73
N ASP A 292 -1.02 -3.04 -16.94
CA ASP A 292 -2.03 -3.49 -17.90
C ASP A 292 -2.38 -2.35 -18.87
N LEU A 293 -1.36 -1.79 -19.55
CA LEU A 293 -1.46 -0.58 -20.36
C LEU A 293 -2.31 -0.82 -21.63
N LYS A 294 -3.46 -0.15 -21.73
CA LYS A 294 -4.39 -0.24 -22.88
C LYS A 294 -4.32 0.97 -23.79
N GLY A 295 -3.32 1.83 -23.60
CA GLY A 295 -3.09 3.01 -24.41
C GLY A 295 -3.81 4.26 -23.92
N LYS A 296 -4.49 4.26 -22.77
CA LYS A 296 -5.20 5.46 -22.26
C LYS A 296 -4.28 6.31 -21.39
N GLY A 297 -4.50 7.63 -21.36
CA GLY A 297 -3.77 8.55 -20.47
C GLY A 297 -3.81 8.17 -18.98
N ASN A 298 -4.93 7.61 -18.51
CA ASN A 298 -5.04 7.10 -17.13
C ASN A 298 -4.11 5.90 -16.88
N ASP A 299 -3.89 5.06 -17.89
CA ASP A 299 -3.01 3.89 -17.78
C ASP A 299 -1.55 4.35 -17.60
N ALA A 300 -1.15 5.43 -18.28
CA ALA A 300 0.17 6.03 -18.12
C ALA A 300 0.41 6.53 -16.69
N PHE A 301 -0.60 7.14 -16.06
CA PHE A 301 -0.51 7.60 -14.67
C PHE A 301 -0.42 6.44 -13.67
N MET A 302 -1.17 5.35 -13.90
CA MET A 302 -1.01 4.14 -13.09
C MET A 302 0.37 3.51 -13.26
N PHE A 303 0.95 3.54 -14.46
CA PHE A 303 2.34 3.09 -14.65
C PHE A 303 3.36 3.99 -13.94
N ILE A 304 3.18 5.32 -13.99
CA ILE A 304 4.00 6.29 -13.25
C ILE A 304 3.88 6.10 -11.73
N HIS A 305 2.68 5.77 -11.24
CA HIS A 305 2.44 5.42 -9.84
C HIS A 305 3.33 4.24 -9.40
N GLU A 306 3.32 3.14 -10.16
CA GLU A 306 4.14 1.97 -9.83
C GLU A 306 5.64 2.28 -9.96
N LEU A 307 6.05 3.08 -10.95
CA LEU A 307 7.43 3.56 -11.04
C LEU A 307 7.82 4.43 -9.85
N GLY A 308 6.91 5.19 -9.25
CA GLY A 308 7.14 5.93 -8.01
C GLY A 308 7.44 5.01 -6.83
N HIS A 309 6.71 3.90 -6.68
CA HIS A 309 7.07 2.86 -5.71
C HIS A 309 8.44 2.25 -6.01
N GLY A 310 8.70 1.91 -7.28
CA GLY A 310 9.97 1.35 -7.72
C GLY A 310 11.15 2.28 -7.43
N PHE A 311 11.00 3.58 -7.71
CA PHE A 311 12.02 4.58 -7.46
C PHE A 311 12.35 4.74 -5.98
N ALA A 312 11.32 4.80 -5.12
CA ALA A 312 11.51 4.87 -3.68
C ALA A 312 12.22 3.63 -3.13
N PHE A 313 11.80 2.43 -3.55
CA PHE A 313 12.49 1.21 -3.19
C PHE A 313 13.94 1.19 -3.70
N TYR A 314 14.16 1.53 -4.97
CA TYR A 314 15.48 1.53 -5.61
C TYR A 314 16.49 2.40 -4.84
N THR A 315 16.05 3.57 -4.41
CA THR A 315 16.86 4.54 -3.65
C THR A 315 17.08 4.07 -2.21
N ALA A 316 16.02 3.69 -1.49
CA ALA A 316 16.11 3.19 -0.11
C ALA A 316 16.98 1.93 0.01
N ALA A 317 16.81 0.97 -0.92
CA ALA A 317 17.54 -0.29 -0.91
C ALA A 317 19.05 -0.12 -1.07
N ARG A 318 19.48 0.95 -1.76
CA ARG A 318 20.89 1.31 -1.92
C ARG A 318 21.45 2.10 -0.72
N ARG A 319 20.56 2.70 0.08
CA ARG A 319 20.94 3.47 1.27
C ARG A 319 21.03 2.62 2.53
N HIS A 320 20.14 1.64 2.69
CA HIS A 320 19.97 0.90 3.93
C HIS A 320 20.53 -0.53 3.85
N THR A 321 21.21 -0.93 4.92
CA THR A 321 21.70 -2.31 5.11
C THR A 321 20.54 -3.27 5.34
N LEU A 322 19.61 -2.92 6.23
CA LEU A 322 18.44 -3.75 6.56
C LEU A 322 17.37 -3.64 5.48
N PHE A 323 16.89 -4.78 4.99
CA PHE A 323 15.86 -4.82 3.95
C PHE A 323 14.49 -4.36 4.44
N GLU A 324 14.24 -4.43 5.74
CA GLU A 324 13.05 -3.89 6.39
C GLU A 324 12.91 -2.38 6.20
N TYR A 325 14.01 -1.66 5.93
CA TYR A 325 13.99 -0.23 5.67
C TYR A 325 13.89 0.11 4.19
N HIS A 326 13.85 -0.88 3.28
CA HIS A 326 13.75 -0.60 1.84
C HIS A 326 12.34 -0.15 1.43
N ARG A 327 11.35 -0.40 2.28
CA ARG A 327 9.95 0.06 2.16
C ARG A 327 9.40 0.43 3.52
N SER A 328 8.25 1.08 3.55
CA SER A 328 7.59 1.50 4.80
C SER A 328 6.14 0.99 4.86
N THR A 329 5.35 1.55 5.77
CA THR A 329 3.89 1.33 5.86
C THR A 329 3.18 1.78 4.59
N VAL A 330 1.93 1.34 4.38
CA VAL A 330 1.10 1.79 3.24
C VAL A 330 1.01 3.32 3.19
N SER A 331 0.81 3.97 4.34
CA SER A 331 0.70 5.43 4.46
C SER A 331 1.94 6.20 4.00
N ILE A 332 3.13 5.59 4.00
CA ILE A 332 4.36 6.18 3.46
C ILE A 332 4.62 5.71 2.03
N ASN A 333 4.43 4.42 1.74
CA ASN A 333 4.69 3.88 0.40
C ASN A 333 3.87 4.62 -0.66
N GLU A 334 2.62 4.94 -0.34
CA GLU A 334 1.71 5.70 -1.20
C GLU A 334 2.10 7.17 -1.35
N VAL A 335 2.89 7.76 -0.42
CA VAL A 335 3.44 9.10 -0.61
C VAL A 335 4.34 9.10 -1.83
N HIS A 336 5.17 8.07 -2.00
CA HIS A 336 6.11 7.97 -3.10
C HIS A 336 5.40 7.92 -4.45
N SER A 337 4.49 6.97 -4.60
CA SER A 337 3.79 6.75 -5.86
C SER A 337 2.88 7.93 -6.22
N LYS A 338 2.11 8.47 -5.28
CA LYS A 338 1.24 9.63 -5.51
C LYS A 338 2.02 10.91 -5.76
N THR A 339 3.13 11.14 -5.07
CA THR A 339 3.97 12.32 -5.34
C THR A 339 4.54 12.27 -6.75
N MET A 340 4.97 11.08 -7.21
CA MET A 340 5.45 10.93 -8.59
C MET A 340 4.37 11.28 -9.63
N GLU A 341 3.11 10.87 -9.42
CA GLU A 341 1.98 11.29 -10.28
C GLU A 341 1.87 12.83 -10.40
N PHE A 342 2.07 13.57 -9.30
CA PHE A 342 1.99 15.03 -9.33
C PHE A 342 3.25 15.69 -9.88
N LEU A 343 4.44 15.16 -9.59
CA LEU A 343 5.70 15.73 -10.08
C LEU A 343 5.89 15.56 -11.58
N VAL A 344 5.12 14.70 -12.25
CA VAL A 344 5.09 14.61 -13.72
C VAL A 344 4.13 15.61 -14.39
N TYR A 345 3.41 16.45 -13.63
CA TYR A 345 2.47 17.43 -14.19
C TYR A 345 3.05 18.40 -15.23
N PRO A 346 4.32 18.86 -15.13
CA PRO A 346 4.95 19.66 -16.17
C PRO A 346 5.02 18.95 -17.53
N TYR A 347 4.95 17.62 -17.55
CA TYR A 347 5.10 16.77 -18.73
C TYR A 347 3.77 16.24 -19.27
N LEU A 348 2.61 16.70 -18.77
CA LEU A 348 1.30 16.20 -19.21
C LEU A 348 1.07 16.29 -20.72
N GLU A 349 1.65 17.27 -21.41
CA GLU A 349 1.55 17.34 -22.88
C GLU A 349 2.14 16.09 -23.56
N LEU A 350 3.22 15.51 -23.02
CA LEU A 350 3.83 14.28 -23.55
C LEU A 350 2.98 13.03 -23.27
N ILE A 351 2.10 13.08 -22.28
CA ILE A 351 1.30 11.92 -21.84
C ILE A 351 -0.08 11.96 -22.47
N VAL A 352 -0.74 13.12 -22.47
CA VAL A 352 -2.14 13.28 -22.87
C VAL A 352 -2.38 14.38 -23.92
N GLY A 353 -1.30 15.00 -24.43
CA GLY A 353 -1.36 16.03 -25.47
C GLY A 353 -2.28 17.18 -25.10
N LYS A 354 -3.11 17.58 -26.08
CA LYS A 354 -4.10 18.66 -25.94
C LYS A 354 -5.10 18.51 -24.78
N HIS A 355 -5.21 17.32 -24.18
CA HIS A 355 -6.12 17.06 -23.05
C HIS A 355 -5.50 17.39 -21.69
N LYS A 356 -4.25 17.88 -21.61
CA LYS A 356 -3.50 18.09 -20.36
C LYS A 356 -4.25 18.85 -19.26
N ASP A 357 -4.93 19.95 -19.59
CA ASP A 357 -5.55 20.81 -18.58
C ASP A 357 -6.81 20.14 -18.01
N MET A 358 -7.60 19.50 -18.88
CA MET A 358 -8.76 18.72 -18.48
C MET A 358 -8.34 17.49 -17.66
N PHE A 359 -7.28 16.78 -18.09
CA PHE A 359 -6.73 15.65 -17.37
C PHE A 359 -6.26 16.06 -15.98
N ARG A 360 -5.49 17.16 -15.88
CA ARG A 360 -5.03 17.72 -14.59
C ARG A 360 -6.23 18.00 -13.67
N ARG A 361 -7.23 18.73 -14.17
CA ARG A 361 -8.45 19.04 -13.42
C ARG A 361 -9.13 17.79 -12.89
N ASN A 362 -9.36 16.80 -13.77
CA ASN A 362 -10.03 15.55 -13.39
C ASN A 362 -9.20 14.73 -12.40
N HIS A 363 -7.88 14.67 -12.57
CA HIS A 363 -6.98 13.95 -11.68
C HIS A 363 -6.96 14.57 -10.28
N LEU A 364 -6.83 15.90 -10.18
CA LEU A 364 -6.88 16.63 -8.92
C LEU A 364 -8.24 16.46 -8.23
N TYR A 365 -9.32 16.57 -9.00
CA TYR A 365 -10.67 16.39 -8.49
C TYR A 365 -10.93 14.95 -7.98
N GLU A 366 -10.54 13.92 -8.74
CA GLU A 366 -10.64 12.53 -8.29
C GLU A 366 -9.82 12.31 -7.02
N ALA A 367 -8.58 12.81 -6.96
CA ALA A 367 -7.76 12.74 -5.75
C ALA A 367 -8.48 13.36 -4.52
N LEU A 368 -9.07 14.55 -4.68
CA LEU A 368 -9.81 15.22 -3.61
C LEU A 368 -11.09 14.49 -3.20
N ARG A 369 -11.90 14.03 -4.16
CA ARG A 369 -13.19 13.40 -3.85
C ARG A 369 -13.06 12.04 -3.17
N TYR A 370 -11.90 11.38 -3.31
CA TYR A 370 -11.59 10.16 -2.56
C TYR A 370 -11.32 10.42 -1.07
N LEU A 371 -10.91 11.63 -0.68
CA LEU A 371 -10.69 11.97 0.73
C LEU A 371 -11.94 11.71 1.59
N PRO A 372 -13.11 12.33 1.32
CA PRO A 372 -14.31 12.08 2.12
C PRO A 372 -14.82 10.64 2.01
N TYR A 373 -14.69 9.98 0.85
CA TYR A 373 -15.10 8.58 0.71
C TYR A 373 -14.30 7.63 1.61
N ARG A 374 -12.97 7.79 1.65
CA ARG A 374 -12.10 6.99 2.52
C ARG A 374 -12.31 7.30 4.00
N CYS A 375 -12.61 8.56 4.34
CA CYS A 375 -13.03 8.92 5.71
C CYS A 375 -14.38 8.27 6.09
N ALA A 376 -15.34 8.17 5.17
CA ALA A 376 -16.60 7.46 5.39
C ALA A 376 -16.37 5.98 5.68
N ILE A 377 -15.53 5.30 4.88
CA ILE A 377 -15.16 3.89 5.09
C ILE A 377 -14.49 3.72 6.46
N ASP A 378 -13.51 4.55 6.79
CA ASP A 378 -12.81 4.47 8.07
C ASP A 378 -13.74 4.72 9.27
N GLU A 379 -14.66 5.70 9.19
CA GLU A 379 -15.66 5.94 10.24
C GLU A 379 -16.60 4.73 10.39
N PHE A 380 -17.00 4.11 9.29
CA PHE A 380 -17.83 2.90 9.31
C PHE A 380 -17.11 1.73 9.98
N GLU A 381 -15.83 1.50 9.67
CA GLU A 381 -15.03 0.46 10.34
C GLU A 381 -14.93 0.69 11.85
N HIS A 382 -14.64 1.92 12.27
CA HIS A 382 -14.58 2.26 13.70
C HIS A 382 -15.90 1.94 14.39
N SER A 383 -17.02 2.42 13.86
CA SER A 383 -18.33 2.20 14.46
C SER A 383 -18.71 0.71 14.52
N VAL A 384 -18.35 -0.08 13.51
CA VAL A 384 -18.62 -1.54 13.48
C VAL A 384 -17.77 -2.32 14.48
N TYR A 385 -16.50 -1.97 14.67
CA TYR A 385 -15.64 -2.67 15.63
C TYR A 385 -15.72 -2.11 17.06
N GLU A 386 -16.31 -0.92 17.25
CA GLU A 386 -16.72 -0.40 18.56
C GLU A 386 -17.98 -1.09 19.08
N ASP A 387 -18.94 -1.41 18.20
CA ASP A 387 -20.12 -2.21 18.51
C ASP A 387 -20.23 -3.41 17.56
N THR A 388 -19.61 -4.52 17.94
CA THR A 388 -19.63 -5.75 17.15
C THR A 388 -20.98 -6.49 17.21
N THR A 389 -21.98 -5.94 17.91
CA THR A 389 -23.32 -6.53 18.04
C THR A 389 -24.32 -5.97 17.03
N LEU A 390 -23.94 -4.95 16.24
CA LEU A 390 -24.78 -4.37 15.20
C LEU A 390 -25.29 -5.43 14.23
N THR A 391 -26.62 -5.50 14.08
CA THR A 391 -27.28 -6.32 13.09
C THR A 391 -26.99 -5.83 11.67
N LYS A 392 -27.23 -6.68 10.65
CA LYS A 392 -27.13 -6.31 9.23
C LYS A 392 -27.86 -4.99 8.91
N SER A 393 -29.11 -4.86 9.38
CA SER A 393 -29.94 -3.67 9.17
C SER A 393 -29.34 -2.42 9.82
N GLN A 394 -28.84 -2.55 11.06
CA GLN A 394 -28.21 -1.43 11.76
C GLN A 394 -26.90 -1.00 11.07
N ARG A 395 -26.11 -1.93 10.51
CA ARG A 395 -24.93 -1.57 9.71
C ARG A 395 -25.31 -0.83 8.43
N HIS A 396 -26.42 -1.18 7.79
CA HIS A 396 -26.91 -0.44 6.61
C HIS A 396 -27.37 0.97 6.97
N GLU A 397 -28.10 1.13 8.08
CA GLU A 397 -28.53 2.45 8.59
C GLU A 397 -27.33 3.32 8.97
N LEU A 398 -26.34 2.73 9.65
CA LEU A 398 -25.07 3.37 9.97
C LEU A 398 -24.35 3.85 8.71
N TRP A 399 -24.19 2.98 7.69
CA TRP A 399 -23.56 3.38 6.43
C TRP A 399 -24.32 4.51 5.74
N ARG A 400 -25.66 4.46 5.68
CA ARG A 400 -26.46 5.54 5.06
C ARG A 400 -26.23 6.88 5.76
N ALA A 401 -26.18 6.89 7.10
CA ALA A 401 -25.93 8.11 7.86
C ALA A 401 -24.53 8.67 7.59
N ILE A 402 -23.51 7.80 7.55
CA ILE A 402 -22.13 8.17 7.25
C ILE A 402 -21.98 8.66 5.79
N GLU A 403 -22.61 7.98 4.84
CA GLU A 403 -22.60 8.38 3.42
C GLU A 403 -23.25 9.74 3.23
N GLN A 404 -24.39 10.01 3.87
CA GLN A 404 -25.04 11.33 3.83
C GLN A 404 -24.13 12.43 4.41
N LYS A 405 -23.40 12.12 5.48
CA LYS A 405 -22.46 13.05 6.14
C LYS A 405 -21.28 13.41 5.24
N PHE A 406 -20.57 12.42 4.69
CA PHE A 406 -19.33 12.66 3.94
C PHE A 406 -19.52 12.86 2.44
N LEU A 407 -20.59 12.32 1.86
CA LEU A 407 -20.86 12.27 0.42
C LEU A 407 -22.28 12.76 0.09
N PRO A 408 -22.68 13.97 0.55
CA PRO A 408 -24.05 14.46 0.41
C PRO A 408 -24.53 14.57 -1.05
N TRP A 409 -23.63 14.67 -2.02
CA TRP A 409 -23.99 14.68 -3.45
C TRP A 409 -24.46 13.31 -3.98
N ARG A 410 -24.24 12.23 -3.24
CA ARG A 410 -24.78 10.90 -3.56
C ARG A 410 -26.21 10.73 -3.04
N THR A 411 -26.61 11.51 -2.04
CA THR A 411 -27.96 11.48 -1.46
C THR A 411 -28.92 12.34 -2.30
N GLY A 412 -29.97 11.74 -2.86
CA GLY A 412 -31.05 12.46 -3.54
C GLY A 412 -30.99 12.55 -5.07
N GLY A 413 -30.02 11.92 -5.74
CA GLY A 413 -30.04 11.80 -7.21
C GLY A 413 -31.21 10.93 -7.69
N ASN A 414 -32.07 11.49 -8.53
CA ASN A 414 -33.02 10.73 -9.36
C ASN A 414 -32.28 9.57 -10.03
N GLN A 415 -32.97 8.43 -10.19
CA GLN A 415 -32.46 7.17 -10.74
C GLN A 415 -31.85 7.23 -12.17
N GLU A 416 -31.67 8.43 -12.76
CA GLU A 416 -31.26 8.62 -14.15
C GLU A 416 -30.20 9.73 -14.28
N SER A 417 -29.00 9.47 -13.77
CA SER A 417 -27.71 9.99 -14.26
C SER A 417 -26.67 9.43 -13.29
N VAL A 418 -25.94 8.37 -13.64
CA VAL A 418 -24.76 8.45 -14.50
C VAL A 418 -24.64 7.14 -15.29
N LYS A 419 -24.83 7.21 -16.61
CA LYS A 419 -24.39 6.15 -17.52
C LYS A 419 -22.89 5.92 -17.29
N GLY A 420 -22.52 4.77 -16.71
CA GLY A 420 -21.13 4.32 -16.59
C GLY A 420 -20.59 4.07 -15.17
N ARG A 421 -21.35 4.32 -14.10
CA ARG A 421 -20.98 3.90 -12.74
C ARG A 421 -22.03 2.90 -12.23
N THR A 422 -21.68 1.63 -12.24
CA THR A 422 -22.52 0.53 -11.76
C THR A 422 -22.85 0.73 -10.28
N SER A 423 -24.15 0.85 -10.01
CA SER A 423 -24.83 0.91 -8.72
C SER A 423 -24.39 2.02 -7.74
N ARG A 424 -25.33 2.45 -6.89
CA ARG A 424 -24.99 3.14 -5.64
C ARG A 424 -23.95 2.25 -4.98
N THR A 425 -22.70 2.71 -4.78
CA THR A 425 -21.62 1.87 -4.26
C THR A 425 -21.98 1.41 -2.85
N SER A 426 -22.65 0.27 -2.76
CA SER A 426 -22.85 -0.46 -1.52
C SER A 426 -21.48 -0.64 -0.88
N TRP A 427 -21.34 -0.40 0.42
CA TRP A 427 -20.06 -0.55 1.12
C TRP A 427 -19.46 -1.96 0.91
N HIS A 428 -20.29 -2.96 0.63
CA HIS A 428 -19.90 -4.31 0.20
C HIS A 428 -18.95 -4.34 -1.02
N SER A 429 -19.02 -3.34 -1.90
CA SER A 429 -18.14 -3.23 -3.08
C SER A 429 -16.71 -2.81 -2.73
N GLN A 430 -16.44 -2.40 -1.49
CA GLN A 430 -15.13 -1.95 -1.04
C GLN A 430 -14.31 -3.13 -0.50
N PRO A 431 -13.30 -3.65 -1.23
CA PRO A 431 -12.59 -4.87 -0.84
C PRO A 431 -11.77 -4.71 0.44
N HIS A 432 -11.36 -3.49 0.77
CA HIS A 432 -10.51 -3.21 1.93
C HIS A 432 -11.21 -3.55 3.26
N LEU A 433 -12.54 -3.40 3.35
CA LEU A 433 -13.32 -3.81 4.53
C LEU A 433 -13.18 -5.31 4.82
N PHE A 434 -13.06 -6.11 3.75
CA PHE A 434 -13.02 -7.56 3.82
C PHE A 434 -11.59 -8.09 3.91
N ASN A 435 -10.63 -7.48 3.21
CA ASN A 435 -9.28 -8.03 3.06
C ASN A 435 -8.20 -7.33 3.90
N ALA A 436 -8.38 -6.05 4.23
CA ALA A 436 -7.35 -5.24 4.88
C ALA A 436 -7.98 -4.10 5.70
N PRO A 437 -8.73 -4.42 6.76
CA PRO A 437 -9.50 -3.43 7.49
C PRO A 437 -8.60 -2.35 8.09
N PHE A 438 -9.14 -1.14 8.19
CA PHE A 438 -8.48 0.10 8.61
C PHE A 438 -7.35 0.60 7.71
N SER A 439 -6.97 -0.10 6.62
CA SER A 439 -5.89 0.36 5.72
C SER A 439 -6.31 1.48 4.76
N TYR A 440 -7.61 1.63 4.49
CA TYR A 440 -8.05 2.48 3.38
C TYR A 440 -7.88 4.00 3.66
N ILE A 441 -7.80 4.38 4.93
CA ILE A 441 -7.47 5.75 5.33
C ILE A 441 -6.00 6.11 5.07
N ASP A 442 -5.10 5.12 5.00
CA ASP A 442 -3.67 5.36 4.81
C ASP A 442 -3.38 6.04 3.45
N TYR A 443 -4.21 5.78 2.43
CA TYR A 443 -4.15 6.48 1.15
C TYR A 443 -4.49 7.97 1.26
N ASN A 444 -5.35 8.37 2.20
CA ASN A 444 -5.62 9.80 2.46
C ASN A 444 -4.45 10.47 3.15
N LEU A 445 -3.86 9.80 4.14
CA LEU A 445 -2.69 10.29 4.85
C LEU A 445 -1.51 10.50 3.89
N ALA A 446 -1.29 9.52 3.00
CA ALA A 446 -0.33 9.64 1.93
C ALA A 446 -0.62 10.80 0.97
N LEU A 447 -1.89 10.96 0.58
CA LEU A 447 -2.29 12.00 -0.35
C LEU A 447 -2.06 13.42 0.19
N MET A 448 -2.19 13.64 1.51
CA MET A 448 -1.83 14.93 2.13
C MET A 448 -0.37 15.27 1.89
N SER A 449 0.54 14.31 2.10
CA SER A 449 1.97 14.52 1.83
C SER A 449 2.25 14.76 0.34
N ALA A 450 1.57 14.01 -0.54
CA ALA A 450 1.71 14.18 -1.99
C ALA A 450 1.20 15.55 -2.47
N PHE A 451 0.10 16.05 -1.91
CA PHE A 451 -0.41 17.41 -2.15
C PHE A 451 0.55 18.48 -1.65
N GLU A 452 1.19 18.28 -0.50
CA GLU A 452 2.17 19.23 0.00
C GLU A 452 3.41 19.30 -0.90
N PHE A 453 3.96 18.15 -1.33
CA PHE A 453 5.01 18.13 -2.34
C PHE A 453 4.55 18.80 -3.63
N TYR A 454 3.34 18.51 -4.12
CA TYR A 454 2.81 19.15 -5.32
C TYR A 454 2.72 20.67 -5.17
N GLY A 455 2.14 21.18 -4.08
CA GLY A 455 2.03 22.61 -3.79
C GLY A 455 3.40 23.29 -3.74
N ARG A 456 4.39 22.65 -3.10
CA ARG A 456 5.79 23.12 -3.05
C ARG A 456 6.44 23.11 -4.44
N SER A 457 6.16 22.10 -5.27
CA SER A 457 6.72 21.98 -6.62
C SER A 457 6.34 23.17 -7.53
N LYS A 458 5.18 23.79 -7.29
CA LYS A 458 4.71 24.98 -8.00
C LYS A 458 5.51 26.24 -7.66
N ILE A 459 6.20 26.25 -6.51
CA ILE A 459 7.05 27.36 -6.06
C ILE A 459 8.49 27.10 -6.50
N ASN A 460 9.01 25.91 -6.18
CA ASN A 460 10.38 25.51 -6.52
C ASN A 460 10.43 24.00 -6.80
N TYR A 461 10.36 23.63 -8.07
CA TYR A 461 10.35 22.23 -8.50
C TYR A 461 11.64 21.51 -8.11
N GLN A 462 12.80 22.11 -8.34
CA GLN A 462 14.09 21.45 -8.10
C GLN A 462 14.34 21.18 -6.62
N GLU A 463 14.04 22.16 -5.75
CA GLU A 463 14.16 21.97 -4.30
C GLU A 463 13.17 20.90 -3.80
N THR A 464 11.94 20.94 -4.30
CA THR A 464 10.92 19.93 -3.99
C THR A 464 11.36 18.53 -4.42
N TRP A 465 11.91 18.39 -5.63
CA TRP A 465 12.44 17.11 -6.11
C TRP A 465 13.57 16.60 -5.21
N ASN A 466 14.50 17.46 -4.81
CA ASN A 466 15.62 17.08 -3.95
C ASN A 466 15.14 16.60 -2.57
N ASP A 467 14.15 17.28 -1.99
CA ASP A 467 13.54 16.87 -0.72
C ASP A 467 12.74 15.56 -0.88
N TYR A 468 12.04 15.37 -2.00
CA TYR A 468 11.34 14.13 -2.32
C TYR A 468 12.31 12.95 -2.51
N LEU A 469 13.42 13.14 -3.22
CA LEU A 469 14.49 12.16 -3.39
C LEU A 469 15.12 11.79 -2.03
N ALA A 470 15.40 12.79 -1.19
CA ALA A 470 15.90 12.55 0.16
C ALA A 470 14.90 11.75 1.00
N PHE A 471 13.60 12.06 0.89
CA PHE A 471 12.52 11.32 1.55
C PHE A 471 12.45 9.86 1.06
N CYS A 472 12.47 9.63 -0.26
CA CYS A 472 12.53 8.28 -0.85
C CYS A 472 13.69 7.45 -0.29
N SER A 473 14.88 8.06 -0.17
CA SER A 473 16.08 7.38 0.31
C SER A 473 16.01 6.90 1.77
N LYS A 474 15.04 7.39 2.57
CA LYS A 474 14.81 6.94 3.96
C LYS A 474 14.03 5.63 4.05
N GLY A 475 13.28 5.27 3.01
CA GLY A 475 12.37 4.14 3.01
C GLY A 475 11.58 4.02 4.32
N GLY A 476 11.69 2.86 4.99
CA GLY A 476 11.02 2.57 6.27
C GLY A 476 11.87 2.80 7.52
N SER A 477 12.93 3.62 7.45
CA SER A 477 13.90 3.72 8.55
C SER A 477 13.40 4.43 9.81
N ALA A 478 12.19 5.01 9.79
CA ALA A 478 11.57 5.66 10.94
C ALA A 478 10.04 5.49 10.91
N ASN A 479 9.35 5.92 11.97
CA ASN A 479 7.89 5.93 12.02
C ASN A 479 7.29 7.06 11.17
N TYR A 480 5.98 6.99 10.91
CA TYR A 480 5.26 7.86 9.98
C TYR A 480 5.54 9.35 10.21
N LEU A 481 5.31 9.86 11.42
CA LEU A 481 5.48 11.29 11.74
C LEU A 481 6.94 11.73 11.68
N ASN A 482 7.88 10.85 12.06
CA ASN A 482 9.31 11.14 11.97
C ASN A 482 9.79 11.19 10.52
N LEU A 483 9.25 10.31 9.65
CA LEU A 483 9.51 10.35 8.22
C LEU A 483 8.97 11.65 7.61
N LEU A 484 7.73 12.04 7.93
CA LEU A 484 7.16 13.32 7.47
C LEU A 484 8.03 14.50 7.86
N ALA A 485 8.43 14.59 9.14
CA ALA A 485 9.31 15.65 9.61
C ALA A 485 10.65 15.68 8.85
N SER A 486 11.20 14.52 8.52
CA SER A 486 12.43 14.43 7.72
C SER A 486 12.26 14.89 6.26
N GLY A 487 11.05 14.77 5.70
CA GLY A 487 10.66 15.30 4.39
C GLY A 487 10.23 16.77 4.42
N LYS A 488 10.29 17.42 5.59
CA LYS A 488 9.74 18.77 5.84
C LYS A 488 8.24 18.83 5.49
N LEU A 489 7.50 17.79 5.86
CA LEU A 489 6.06 17.66 5.63
C LEU A 489 5.30 17.88 6.93
N VAL A 490 4.13 18.49 6.82
CA VAL A 490 3.24 18.77 7.94
C VAL A 490 2.47 17.50 8.32
N SER A 491 2.30 17.28 9.62
CA SER A 491 1.40 16.22 10.09
C SER A 491 -0.04 16.52 9.66
N PRO A 492 -0.73 15.62 8.95
CA PRO A 492 -2.11 15.84 8.52
C PRO A 492 -3.09 15.90 9.70
N PHE A 493 -2.64 15.54 10.91
CA PHE A 493 -3.43 15.55 12.13
C PHE A 493 -3.44 16.92 12.83
N SER A 494 -2.48 17.80 12.50
CA SER A 494 -2.40 19.14 13.06
C SER A 494 -3.63 19.98 12.66
N ALA A 495 -4.09 20.83 13.57
CA ALA A 495 -5.23 21.71 13.31
C ALA A 495 -4.94 22.64 12.14
N GLY A 496 -5.84 22.66 11.14
CA GLY A 496 -5.70 23.49 9.94
C GLY A 496 -4.89 22.84 8.82
N ALA A 497 -4.19 21.74 9.08
CA ALA A 497 -3.29 21.11 8.11
C ALA A 497 -4.00 20.73 6.81
N VAL A 498 -5.20 20.15 6.87
CA VAL A 498 -5.94 19.76 5.65
C VAL A 498 -6.28 20.98 4.79
N ALA A 499 -6.66 22.11 5.40
CA ALA A 499 -6.97 23.34 4.68
C ALA A 499 -5.72 23.92 4.00
N ASP A 500 -4.62 24.03 4.75
CA ASP A 500 -3.38 24.60 4.24
C ASP A 500 -2.75 23.73 3.13
N ILE A 501 -2.70 22.41 3.33
CA ILE A 501 -2.17 21.45 2.37
C ILE A 501 -3.01 21.42 1.08
N CYS A 502 -4.35 21.48 1.21
CA CYS A 502 -5.22 21.38 0.05
C CYS A 502 -5.41 22.71 -0.68
N ALA A 503 -5.11 23.86 -0.07
CA ALA A 503 -5.33 25.17 -0.68
C ALA A 503 -4.73 25.33 -2.10
N PRO A 504 -3.48 24.92 -2.38
CA PRO A 504 -2.92 25.02 -3.73
C PRO A 504 -3.66 24.19 -4.78
N ILE A 505 -4.31 23.09 -4.37
CA ILE A 505 -5.08 22.19 -5.22
C ILE A 505 -6.47 22.78 -5.46
N LEU A 506 -7.11 23.25 -4.38
CA LEU A 506 -8.43 23.87 -4.45
C LEU A 506 -8.43 25.14 -5.32
N ASN A 507 -7.32 25.88 -5.36
CA ASN A 507 -7.17 27.05 -6.24
C ASN A 507 -7.05 26.70 -7.73
N GLU A 508 -6.82 25.43 -8.09
CA GLU A 508 -6.76 24.97 -9.49
C GLU A 508 -8.08 24.36 -9.99
N LEU A 509 -8.98 24.00 -9.07
CA LEU A 509 -10.32 23.49 -9.39
C LEU A 509 -11.33 24.62 -9.44
#